data_AF-A0A316Q059-F1
#
_entry.id   AF-A0A316Q059-F1
#
_cell.length_a   1.000
_cell.length_b   1.000
_cell.length_c   1.000
_cell.angle_alpha   90.00
_cell.angle_beta   90.00
_cell.angle_gamma   90.00
#
_symmetry.space_group_name_H-M   'P 1'
#
loop_
_entity.id
_entity.type
_entity.pdbx_description
1 polymer ?
#
loop_
_entity_poly.entity_id
_entity_poly.type
_entity_poly.pdbx_seq_one_letter_code
_entity_poly.pdbx_strand_id
1 'polypeptide(L)'
;MKCKRCGAQYSAKELKCPYCGEPNSLGMHWKNTEENAKNETENTRKRVRHSAPLYVIDQIWNVVIVCIVLMAALTIAIAVVGGVFETLHDRYVRSTASVAEADAILETEDTEVLVQYVKEHSLFWEDGYDKYTERVQIYQSYRNLLEMMAYFQQNEDWNHGETPRMYRIGSALYNGQYMLKEFNRTYGSSLEYPENQRYLEKAQQSAVAFLEGTFKMTQEDITRLVDANLYSDEEQDFIKLVCERRGWEYEEN
;
A
#
# COMPACT_ATOMS: atom_id res chain seq x y z
N MET A 1 -5.19 71.33 18.47
CA MET A 1 -5.71 72.54 17.77
C MET A 1 -7.11 72.87 18.27
N LYS A 2 -7.55 74.13 18.18
CA LYS A 2 -8.89 74.55 18.61
C LYS A 2 -9.86 74.57 17.42
N CYS A 3 -11.05 73.98 17.58
CA CYS A 3 -12.08 74.03 16.55
C CYS A 3 -12.60 75.45 16.39
N LYS A 4 -12.59 75.97 15.15
CA LYS A 4 -13.06 77.32 14.86
C LYS A 4 -14.58 77.48 15.07
N ARG A 5 -15.34 76.38 15.01
CA ARG A 5 -16.80 76.39 15.11
C ARG A 5 -17.32 76.19 16.53
N CYS A 6 -16.90 75.14 17.23
CA CYS A 6 -17.37 74.84 18.60
C CYS A 6 -16.37 75.21 19.70
N GLY A 7 -15.17 75.67 19.35
CA GLY A 7 -14.15 76.06 20.33
C GLY A 7 -13.48 74.90 21.07
N ALA A 8 -13.90 73.64 20.88
CA ALA A 8 -13.29 72.48 21.52
C ALA A 8 -11.84 72.27 21.05
N GLN A 9 -10.95 71.84 21.96
CA GLN A 9 -9.60 71.41 21.58
C GLN A 9 -9.60 69.95 21.15
N TYR A 10 -8.97 69.65 20.01
CA TYR A 10 -8.85 68.31 19.46
C TYR A 10 -7.53 68.14 18.68
N SER A 11 -7.13 66.91 18.37
CA SER A 11 -5.87 66.60 17.70
C SER A 11 -5.85 67.12 16.25
N ALA A 12 -4.68 67.57 15.80
CA ALA A 12 -4.50 68.02 14.42
C ALA A 12 -4.52 66.87 13.40
N LYS A 13 -4.41 65.61 13.84
CA LYS A 13 -4.48 64.41 13.00
C LYS A 13 -5.91 63.94 12.72
N GLU A 14 -6.89 64.38 13.51
CA GLU A 14 -8.30 64.04 13.29
C GLU A 14 -8.80 64.67 12.00
N LEU A 15 -9.56 63.95 11.18
CA LEU A 15 -10.09 64.47 9.90
C LEU A 15 -11.23 65.47 10.09
N LYS A 16 -11.93 65.39 11.22
CA LYS A 16 -13.06 66.27 11.58
C LYS A 16 -13.02 66.51 13.09
N CYS A 17 -13.61 67.62 13.53
CA CYS A 17 -13.80 67.88 14.94
C CYS A 17 -14.77 66.84 15.52
N PRO A 18 -14.39 66.06 16.56
CA PRO A 18 -15.24 65.00 17.10
C PRO A 18 -16.50 65.51 17.80
N TYR A 19 -16.51 66.79 18.20
CA TYR A 19 -17.62 67.38 18.95
C TYR A 19 -18.68 68.04 18.08
N CYS A 20 -18.34 68.53 16.89
CA CYS A 20 -19.30 69.22 16.01
C CYS A 20 -19.25 68.80 14.54
N GLY A 21 -18.36 67.86 14.18
CA GLY A 21 -18.23 67.32 12.83
C GLY A 21 -17.55 68.25 11.81
N GLU A 22 -17.15 69.45 12.21
CA GLU A 22 -16.50 70.41 11.30
C GLU A 22 -15.19 69.83 10.73
N PRO A 23 -14.99 69.85 9.39
CA PRO A 23 -13.79 69.27 8.79
C PRO A 23 -12.51 69.95 9.26
N ASN A 24 -11.49 69.14 9.49
CA ASN A 24 -10.16 69.60 9.85
C ASN A 24 -9.25 69.57 8.61
N SER A 25 -8.93 70.74 8.08
CA SER A 25 -8.05 70.87 6.92
C SER A 25 -6.64 70.33 7.18
N LEU A 26 -6.11 70.44 8.41
CA LEU A 26 -4.77 69.95 8.76
C LEU A 26 -4.74 68.41 8.79
N GLY A 27 -5.77 67.79 9.34
CA GLY A 27 -5.90 66.33 9.36
C GLY A 27 -6.08 65.75 7.96
N MET A 28 -6.90 66.40 7.12
CA MET A 28 -7.07 66.02 5.71
C MET A 28 -5.77 66.15 4.91
N HIS A 29 -5.02 67.25 5.10
CA HIS A 29 -3.73 67.42 4.43
C HIS A 29 -2.75 66.33 4.86
N TRP A 30 -2.63 66.07 6.17
CA TRP A 30 -1.76 65.03 6.71
C TRP A 30 -2.09 63.65 6.14
N LYS A 31 -3.38 63.27 6.10
CA LYS A 31 -3.81 62.01 5.51
C LYS A 31 -3.47 61.91 4.01
N ASN A 32 -3.73 62.97 3.24
CA ASN A 32 -3.36 62.99 1.82
C ASN A 32 -1.84 62.89 1.61
N THR A 33 -1.04 63.52 2.49
CA THR A 33 0.42 63.42 2.39
C THR A 33 0.91 62.00 2.69
N GLU A 34 0.32 61.35 3.70
CA GLU A 34 0.66 59.97 4.05
C GLU A 34 0.23 58.97 2.96
N GLU A 35 -0.97 59.14 2.39
CA GLU A 35 -1.45 58.31 1.28
C GLU A 35 -0.60 58.50 0.02
N ASN A 36 -0.19 59.74 -0.30
CA ASN A 36 0.72 60.00 -1.42
C ASN A 36 2.09 59.35 -1.21
N ALA A 37 2.67 59.46 -0.01
CA ALA A 37 3.95 58.81 0.30
C ALA A 37 3.87 57.28 0.21
N LYS A 38 2.76 56.68 0.66
CA LYS A 38 2.51 55.24 0.49
C LYS A 38 2.41 54.86 -0.99
N ASN A 39 1.63 55.61 -1.77
CA ASN A 39 1.46 55.38 -3.21
C ASN A 39 2.77 55.52 -3.99
N GLU A 40 3.61 56.52 -3.67
CA GLU A 40 4.94 56.67 -4.29
C GLU A 40 5.88 55.51 -3.96
N THR A 41 5.83 55.01 -2.72
CA THR A 41 6.61 53.86 -2.29
C THR A 41 6.17 52.59 -3.04
N GLU A 42 4.86 52.37 -3.16
CA GLU A 42 4.31 51.25 -3.94
C GLU A 42 4.65 51.35 -5.42
N ASN A 43 4.52 52.53 -6.03
CA ASN A 43 4.87 52.75 -7.43
C ASN A 43 6.36 52.54 -7.69
N THR A 44 7.21 52.90 -6.72
CA THR A 44 8.65 52.64 -6.79
C THR A 44 8.95 51.15 -6.67
N ARG A 45 8.30 50.42 -5.75
CA ARG A 45 8.41 48.95 -5.68
C ARG A 45 7.95 48.27 -6.98
N LYS A 46 6.85 48.72 -7.58
CA LYS A 46 6.36 48.21 -8.87
C LYS A 46 7.37 48.47 -9.99
N ARG A 47 7.93 49.68 -10.07
CA ARG A 47 8.99 50.00 -11.04
C ARG A 47 10.23 49.14 -10.86
N VAL A 48 10.73 48.98 -9.64
CA VAL A 48 11.90 48.13 -9.34
C VAL A 48 11.64 46.66 -9.69
N ARG A 49 10.45 46.14 -9.40
CA ARG A 49 10.05 44.77 -9.77
C ARG A 49 10.03 44.58 -11.29
N HIS A 50 9.55 45.56 -12.04
CA HIS A 50 9.48 45.49 -13.51
C HIS A 50 10.79 45.88 -14.21
N SER A 51 11.67 46.64 -13.56
CA SER A 51 12.97 47.06 -14.08
C SER A 51 14.12 46.16 -13.64
N ALA A 52 13.85 45.08 -12.91
CA ALA A 52 14.85 44.03 -12.69
C ALA A 52 15.30 43.54 -14.08
N PRO A 53 16.60 43.63 -14.42
CA PRO A 53 17.05 43.39 -15.79
C PRO A 53 16.72 41.96 -16.19
N LEU A 54 15.80 41.80 -17.15
CA LEU A 54 15.32 40.53 -17.68
C LEU A 54 16.47 39.59 -18.11
N TYR A 55 17.60 40.17 -18.52
CA TYR A 55 18.87 39.46 -18.80
C TYR A 55 19.35 38.56 -17.65
N VAL A 56 19.22 38.98 -16.39
CA VAL A 56 19.63 38.17 -15.24
C VAL A 56 18.65 37.04 -14.99
N ILE A 57 17.35 37.27 -15.26
CA ILE A 57 16.31 36.25 -15.14
C ILE A 57 16.51 35.16 -16.21
N ASP A 58 16.77 35.53 -17.46
CA ASP A 58 17.04 34.59 -18.56
C ASP A 58 18.33 33.79 -18.34
N GLN A 59 19.39 34.42 -17.82
CA GLN A 59 20.64 33.74 -17.49
C GLN A 59 20.47 32.73 -16.35
N ILE A 60 19.71 33.07 -15.31
CA ILE A 60 19.38 32.16 -14.20
C ILE A 60 18.53 31.00 -14.71
N TRP A 61 17.52 31.25 -15.54
CA TRP A 61 16.66 30.19 -16.09
C TRP A 61 17.44 29.21 -16.96
N ASN A 62 18.37 29.68 -17.79
CA ASN A 62 19.22 28.79 -18.59
C ASN A 62 20.10 27.90 -17.71
N VAL A 63 20.68 28.43 -16.62
CA VAL A 63 21.45 27.63 -15.65
C VAL A 63 20.55 26.61 -14.95
N VAL A 64 19.35 27.01 -14.52
CA VAL A 64 18.38 26.11 -13.89
C VAL A 64 17.97 24.99 -14.83
N ILE A 65 17.69 25.29 -16.10
CA ILE A 65 17.35 24.29 -17.13
C ILE A 65 18.52 23.32 -17.33
N VAL A 66 19.76 23.81 -17.45
CA VAL A 66 20.94 22.94 -17.59
C VAL A 66 21.11 22.03 -16.36
N CYS A 67 20.93 22.56 -15.14
CA CYS A 67 20.98 21.75 -13.93
C CYS A 67 19.90 20.66 -13.91
N ILE A 68 18.67 20.96 -14.33
CA ILE A 68 17.59 19.98 -14.43
C ILE A 68 17.94 18.89 -15.44
N VAL A 69 18.45 19.28 -16.62
CA VAL A 69 18.86 18.33 -17.67
C VAL A 69 20.00 17.44 -17.19
N LEU A 70 21.00 17.99 -16.49
CA LEU A 70 22.10 17.21 -15.92
C LEU A 70 21.64 16.25 -14.83
N MET A 71 20.73 16.68 -13.95
CA MET A 71 20.14 15.79 -12.94
C MET A 71 19.34 14.67 -13.58
N ALA A 72 18.52 14.98 -14.60
CA ALA A 72 17.77 13.97 -15.35
C ALA A 72 18.70 12.99 -16.09
N ALA A 73 19.78 13.49 -16.70
CA ALA A 73 20.77 12.63 -17.33
C ALA A 73 21.49 11.73 -16.32
N LEU A 74 21.81 12.25 -15.13
CA LEU A 74 22.42 11.47 -14.05
C LEU A 74 21.47 10.41 -13.51
N THR A 75 20.20 10.73 -13.29
CA THR A 75 19.22 9.73 -12.81
C THR A 75 19.02 8.62 -13.84
N ILE A 76 18.95 8.95 -15.13
CA ILE A 76 18.91 7.95 -16.21
C ILE A 76 20.17 7.08 -16.21
N ALA A 77 21.36 7.69 -16.07
CA ALA A 77 22.62 6.94 -16.02
C ALA A 77 22.68 5.99 -14.82
N ILE A 78 22.25 6.43 -13.64
CA ILE A 78 22.17 5.59 -12.44
C ILE A 78 21.19 4.44 -12.65
N ALA A 79 20.00 4.71 -13.21
CA ALA A 79 19.01 3.67 -13.49
C ALA A 79 19.53 2.62 -14.47
N VAL A 80 20.23 3.04 -15.53
CA VAL A 80 20.84 2.12 -16.51
C VAL A 80 21.94 1.28 -15.86
N VAL A 81 22.85 1.89 -15.09
CA VAL A 81 23.91 1.16 -14.39
C VAL A 81 23.33 0.18 -13.37
N GLY A 82 22.31 0.61 -12.61
CA GLY A 82 21.58 -0.23 -11.66
C GLY A 82 20.96 -1.45 -12.35
N GLY A 83 20.20 -1.24 -13.43
CA GLY A 83 19.59 -2.35 -14.18
C GLY A 83 20.62 -3.30 -14.80
N VAL A 84 21.75 -2.79 -15.32
CA VAL A 84 22.83 -3.66 -15.80
C VAL A 84 23.42 -4.48 -14.66
N PHE A 85 23.67 -3.87 -13.50
CA PHE A 85 24.21 -4.56 -12.33
C PHE A 85 23.27 -5.66 -11.83
N GLU A 86 21.98 -5.37 -11.69
CA GLU A 86 20.95 -6.35 -11.30
C GLU A 86 20.92 -7.53 -12.27
N THR A 87 20.88 -7.28 -13.59
CA THR A 87 20.86 -8.37 -14.59
C THR A 87 22.13 -9.21 -14.62
N LEU A 88 23.28 -8.66 -14.24
CA LEU A 88 24.54 -9.41 -14.12
C LEU A 88 24.57 -10.21 -12.82
N HIS A 89 24.11 -9.61 -11.72
CA HIS A 89 23.98 -10.27 -10.44
C HIS A 89 23.04 -11.47 -10.53
N ASP A 90 21.83 -11.29 -11.08
CA ASP A 90 20.87 -12.39 -11.26
C ASP A 90 21.42 -13.50 -12.15
N ARG A 91 22.15 -13.15 -13.22
CA ARG A 91 22.80 -14.16 -14.08
C ARG A 91 23.88 -14.93 -13.35
N TYR A 92 24.70 -14.24 -12.56
CA TYR A 92 25.73 -14.86 -11.75
C TYR A 92 25.12 -15.80 -10.71
N VAL A 93 24.14 -15.32 -9.96
CA VAL A 93 23.45 -16.08 -8.92
C VAL A 93 22.68 -17.26 -9.51
N ARG A 94 22.02 -17.12 -10.66
CA ARG A 94 21.44 -18.26 -11.39
C ARG A 94 22.49 -19.28 -11.82
N SER A 95 23.67 -18.84 -12.23
CA SER A 95 24.74 -19.75 -12.69
C SER A 95 25.31 -20.63 -11.58
N THR A 96 25.08 -20.30 -10.31
CA THR A 96 25.48 -21.14 -9.18
C THR A 96 24.43 -22.20 -8.82
N ALA A 97 23.25 -22.15 -9.41
CA ALA A 97 22.19 -23.12 -9.15
C ALA A 97 22.46 -24.48 -9.80
N SER A 98 21.95 -25.53 -9.15
CA SER A 98 22.06 -26.92 -9.59
C SER A 98 20.69 -27.59 -9.53
N VAL A 99 20.25 -28.14 -10.65
CA VAL A 99 19.04 -28.96 -10.72
C VAL A 99 19.13 -30.17 -9.78
N ALA A 100 20.31 -30.78 -9.66
CA ALA A 100 20.51 -31.93 -8.77
C ALA A 100 20.36 -31.55 -7.28
N GLU A 101 20.72 -30.33 -6.92
CA GLU A 101 20.51 -29.82 -5.55
C GLU A 101 19.03 -29.51 -5.30
N ALA A 102 18.36 -28.89 -6.27
CA ALA A 102 16.91 -28.66 -6.21
C ALA A 102 16.11 -29.97 -6.11
N ASP A 103 16.52 -31.02 -6.84
CA ASP A 103 15.96 -32.37 -6.73
C ASP A 103 16.17 -32.95 -5.33
N ALA A 104 17.40 -32.86 -4.79
CA ALA A 104 17.70 -33.35 -3.44
C ALA A 104 16.89 -32.62 -2.36
N ILE A 105 16.65 -31.31 -2.53
CA ILE A 105 15.76 -30.53 -1.64
C ILE A 105 14.32 -30.98 -1.80
N LEU A 106 13.83 -31.22 -3.02
CA LEU A 106 12.47 -31.69 -3.26
C LEU A 106 12.21 -33.05 -2.60
N GLU A 107 13.21 -33.94 -2.56
CA GLU A 107 13.14 -35.25 -1.89
C GLU A 107 13.00 -35.17 -0.37
N THR A 108 13.43 -34.08 0.28
CA THR A 108 13.28 -33.94 1.74
C THR A 108 11.85 -33.60 2.18
N GLU A 109 10.95 -33.31 1.22
CA GLU A 109 9.62 -32.73 1.44
C GLU A 109 9.60 -31.39 2.20
N ASP A 110 10.75 -30.77 2.47
CA ASP A 110 10.84 -29.45 3.09
C ASP A 110 10.72 -28.35 2.03
N THR A 111 9.46 -28.01 1.69
CA THR A 111 9.20 -27.02 0.65
C THR A 111 9.63 -25.60 1.04
N GLU A 112 9.79 -25.26 2.33
CA GLU A 112 10.28 -23.93 2.72
C GLU A 112 11.75 -23.77 2.33
N VAL A 113 12.56 -24.84 2.48
CA VAL A 113 13.95 -24.86 1.98
C VAL A 113 13.98 -24.70 0.46
N LEU A 114 13.05 -25.34 -0.27
CA LEU A 114 12.95 -25.16 -1.72
C LEU A 114 12.57 -23.72 -2.11
N VAL A 115 11.64 -23.10 -1.39
CA VAL A 115 11.26 -21.69 -1.59
C VAL A 115 12.48 -20.78 -1.44
N GLN A 116 13.27 -21.01 -0.39
CA GLN A 116 14.48 -20.24 -0.14
C GLN A 116 15.51 -20.46 -1.26
N TYR A 117 15.72 -21.70 -1.69
CA TYR A 117 16.64 -22.03 -2.77
C TYR A 117 16.28 -21.35 -4.10
N VAL A 118 15.00 -21.45 -4.51
CA VAL A 118 14.47 -20.84 -5.73
C VAL A 118 14.59 -19.32 -5.68
N LYS A 119 14.35 -18.71 -4.52
CA LYS A 119 14.47 -17.26 -4.33
C LYS A 119 15.93 -16.79 -4.33
N GLU A 120 16.81 -17.47 -3.60
CA GLU A 120 18.22 -17.13 -3.50
C GLU A 120 18.91 -17.19 -4.85
N HIS A 121 18.48 -18.11 -5.73
CA HIS A 121 19.06 -18.30 -7.04
C HIS A 121 18.29 -17.61 -8.17
N SER A 122 17.25 -16.83 -7.87
CA SER A 122 16.37 -16.18 -8.88
C SER A 122 15.85 -17.16 -9.94
N LEU A 123 15.35 -18.33 -9.53
CA LEU A 123 14.99 -19.45 -10.42
C LEU A 123 13.51 -19.52 -10.80
N PHE A 124 12.70 -18.55 -10.39
CA PHE A 124 11.27 -18.52 -10.73
C PHE A 124 11.08 -18.47 -12.24
N TRP A 125 10.42 -19.49 -12.80
CA TRP A 125 10.13 -19.63 -14.24
C TRP A 125 11.38 -19.65 -15.15
N GLU A 126 12.53 -20.01 -14.61
CA GLU A 126 13.74 -20.19 -15.42
C GLU A 126 13.73 -21.59 -16.06
N ASP A 127 14.21 -21.67 -17.30
CA ASP A 127 14.26 -22.91 -18.08
C ASP A 127 14.92 -24.05 -17.29
N GLY A 128 14.21 -25.16 -17.12
CA GLY A 128 14.68 -26.33 -16.37
C GLY A 128 14.39 -26.30 -14.86
N TYR A 129 13.78 -25.21 -14.37
CA TYR A 129 13.35 -25.07 -12.97
C TYR A 129 11.82 -24.92 -12.80
N ASP A 130 11.05 -25.09 -13.87
CA ASP A 130 9.58 -24.98 -13.88
C ASP A 130 8.92 -25.88 -12.82
N LYS A 131 9.41 -27.11 -12.67
CA LYS A 131 8.97 -28.05 -11.64
C LYS A 131 9.02 -27.46 -10.22
N TYR A 132 10.11 -26.80 -9.88
CA TYR A 132 10.29 -26.23 -8.55
C TYR A 132 9.47 -24.96 -8.38
N THR A 133 9.33 -24.17 -9.45
CA THR A 133 8.46 -23.01 -9.47
C THR A 133 7.00 -23.40 -9.22
N GLU A 134 6.52 -24.45 -9.89
CA GLU A 134 5.18 -25.00 -9.68
C GLU A 134 5.01 -25.48 -8.23
N ARG A 135 5.98 -26.22 -7.67
CA ARG A 135 5.97 -26.65 -6.25
C ARG A 135 5.88 -25.46 -5.28
N VAL A 136 6.72 -24.44 -5.50
CA VAL A 136 6.79 -23.24 -4.64
C VAL A 136 5.47 -22.49 -4.67
N GLN A 137 4.80 -22.38 -5.82
CA GLN A 137 3.50 -21.73 -5.91
C GLN A 137 2.40 -22.46 -5.17
N ILE A 138 2.37 -23.80 -5.25
CA ILE A 138 1.43 -24.61 -4.46
C ILE A 138 1.64 -24.35 -2.97
N TYR A 139 2.90 -24.36 -2.53
CA TYR A 139 3.22 -24.13 -1.13
C TYR A 139 2.91 -22.72 -0.66
N GLN A 140 3.20 -21.68 -1.45
CA GLN A 140 2.89 -20.29 -1.08
C GLN A 140 1.38 -20.09 -0.86
N SER A 141 0.55 -20.69 -1.70
CA SER A 141 -0.92 -20.71 -1.51
C SER A 141 -1.34 -21.49 -0.27
N TYR A 142 -0.71 -22.65 -0.03
CA TYR A 142 -1.02 -23.51 1.11
C TYR A 142 -0.55 -22.93 2.46
N ARG A 143 0.55 -22.17 2.48
CA ARG A 143 1.17 -21.59 3.68
C ARG A 143 0.20 -20.73 4.49
N ASN A 144 -0.59 -19.89 3.84
CA ASN A 144 -1.57 -19.06 4.54
C ASN A 144 -2.63 -19.91 5.27
N LEU A 145 -2.99 -21.06 4.70
CA LEU A 145 -3.89 -22.00 5.34
C LEU A 145 -3.21 -22.75 6.50
N LEU A 146 -1.93 -23.13 6.36
CA LEU A 146 -1.15 -23.72 7.45
C LEU A 146 -1.09 -22.79 8.67
N GLU A 147 -0.93 -21.48 8.46
CA GLU A 147 -0.97 -20.50 9.55
C GLU A 147 -2.34 -20.46 10.26
N MET A 148 -3.44 -20.59 9.52
CA MET A 148 -4.78 -20.70 10.11
C MET A 148 -4.97 -22.01 10.87
N MET A 149 -4.54 -23.14 10.28
CA MET A 149 -4.59 -24.45 10.94
C MET A 149 -3.85 -24.41 12.28
N ALA A 150 -2.64 -23.87 12.30
CA ALA A 150 -1.84 -23.71 13.51
C ALA A 150 -2.53 -22.80 14.54
N TYR A 151 -3.13 -21.69 14.12
CA TYR A 151 -3.88 -20.79 15.00
C TYR A 151 -5.05 -21.49 15.68
N PHE A 152 -5.88 -22.22 14.93
CA PHE A 152 -7.06 -22.88 15.49
C PHE A 152 -6.69 -24.05 16.40
N GLN A 153 -5.66 -24.82 16.02
CA GLN A 153 -5.14 -25.89 16.87
C GLN A 153 -4.65 -25.34 18.21
N GLN A 154 -3.81 -24.30 18.19
CA GLN A 154 -3.30 -23.71 19.43
C GLN A 154 -4.43 -23.13 20.30
N ASN A 155 -5.42 -22.45 19.71
CA ASN A 155 -6.52 -21.90 20.52
C ASN A 155 -7.38 -23.00 21.14
N GLU A 156 -7.60 -24.12 20.46
CA GLU A 156 -8.33 -25.25 21.03
C GLU A 156 -7.58 -25.87 22.23
N ASP A 157 -6.25 -25.87 22.18
CA ASP A 157 -5.39 -26.37 23.27
C ASP A 157 -5.35 -25.44 24.50
N TRP A 158 -5.28 -24.11 24.30
CA TRP A 158 -5.02 -23.14 25.38
C TRP A 158 -6.26 -22.37 25.87
N ASN A 159 -7.24 -22.15 24.99
CA ASN A 159 -8.44 -21.33 25.22
C ASN A 159 -9.71 -22.18 25.00
N HIS A 160 -9.74 -23.38 25.59
CA HIS A 160 -10.81 -24.33 25.34
C HIS A 160 -12.19 -23.75 25.70
N GLY A 161 -13.09 -23.72 24.73
CA GLY A 161 -14.45 -23.19 24.88
C GLY A 161 -14.58 -21.68 24.64
N GLU A 162 -13.49 -20.97 24.38
CA GLU A 162 -13.56 -19.59 23.91
C GLU A 162 -13.92 -19.52 22.43
N THR A 163 -14.67 -18.47 22.09
CA THR A 163 -15.04 -18.18 20.71
C THR A 163 -13.88 -17.48 19.97
N PRO A 164 -13.44 -18.03 18.82
CA PRO A 164 -12.48 -17.34 17.96
C PRO A 164 -13.07 -16.04 17.40
N ARG A 165 -12.21 -15.04 17.18
CA ARG A 165 -12.64 -13.78 16.55
C ARG A 165 -13.20 -14.04 15.15
N MET A 166 -14.33 -13.41 14.78
CA MET A 166 -15.01 -13.64 13.50
C MET A 166 -14.09 -13.49 12.27
N TYR A 167 -13.21 -12.48 12.25
CA TYR A 167 -12.27 -12.29 11.14
C TYR A 167 -11.29 -13.46 10.97
N ARG A 168 -10.99 -14.22 12.05
CA ARG A 168 -10.13 -15.41 11.98
C ARG A 168 -10.86 -16.58 11.32
N ILE A 169 -12.16 -16.72 11.61
CA ILE A 169 -13.02 -17.70 10.94
C ILE A 169 -13.14 -17.34 9.45
N GLY A 170 -13.46 -16.08 9.14
CA GLY A 170 -13.51 -15.58 7.75
C GLY A 170 -12.20 -15.78 7.00
N SER A 171 -11.06 -15.43 7.62
CA SER A 171 -9.73 -15.67 7.03
C SER A 171 -9.45 -17.15 6.77
N ALA A 172 -9.83 -18.04 7.68
CA ALA A 172 -9.64 -19.47 7.50
C ALA A 172 -10.54 -20.06 6.40
N LEU A 173 -11.80 -19.62 6.32
CA LEU A 173 -12.71 -19.95 5.23
C LEU A 173 -12.16 -19.47 3.88
N TYR A 174 -11.67 -18.23 3.83
CA TYR A 174 -11.04 -17.65 2.64
C TYR A 174 -9.83 -18.46 2.18
N ASN A 175 -8.88 -18.76 3.07
CA ASN A 175 -7.68 -19.51 2.71
C ASN A 175 -8.00 -20.97 2.34
N GLY A 176 -8.97 -21.59 3.01
CA GLY A 176 -9.47 -22.92 2.64
C GLY A 176 -10.12 -22.91 1.25
N GLN A 177 -11.00 -21.95 0.98
CA GLN A 177 -11.61 -21.76 -0.34
C GLN A 177 -10.55 -21.51 -1.41
N TYR A 178 -9.58 -20.62 -1.15
CA TYR A 178 -8.53 -20.27 -2.08
C TYR A 178 -7.71 -21.50 -2.50
N MET A 179 -7.33 -22.33 -1.52
CA MET A 179 -6.59 -23.58 -1.78
C MET A 179 -7.36 -24.55 -2.68
N LEU A 180 -8.68 -24.63 -2.52
CA LEU A 180 -9.55 -25.51 -3.30
C LEU A 180 -9.94 -24.91 -4.67
N LYS A 181 -10.17 -23.59 -4.75
CA LYS A 181 -10.70 -22.90 -5.92
C LYS A 181 -9.62 -22.48 -6.91
N GLU A 182 -8.53 -21.88 -6.42
CA GLU A 182 -7.54 -21.24 -7.29
C GLU A 182 -6.81 -22.26 -8.16
N PHE A 183 -6.42 -23.40 -7.60
CA PHE A 183 -5.74 -24.44 -8.38
C PHE A 183 -6.65 -25.05 -9.45
N ASN A 184 -7.92 -25.28 -9.12
CA ASN A 184 -8.91 -25.73 -10.10
C ASN A 184 -9.06 -24.73 -11.26
N ARG A 185 -8.98 -23.42 -10.98
CA ARG A 185 -9.12 -22.37 -11.99
C ARG A 185 -7.85 -22.16 -12.82
N THR A 186 -6.69 -22.13 -12.18
CA THR A 186 -5.41 -21.75 -12.82
C THR A 186 -4.78 -22.89 -13.60
N TYR A 187 -4.92 -24.13 -13.12
CA TYR A 187 -4.24 -25.29 -13.71
C TYR A 187 -5.19 -26.35 -14.26
N GLY A 188 -6.50 -26.22 -14.02
CA GLY A 188 -7.46 -27.25 -14.44
C GLY A 188 -7.25 -28.56 -13.68
N SER A 189 -7.47 -29.70 -14.34
CA SER A 189 -7.47 -31.02 -13.69
C SER A 189 -6.08 -31.65 -13.49
N SER A 190 -5.01 -31.05 -14.01
CA SER A 190 -3.67 -31.65 -13.91
C SER A 190 -2.55 -30.64 -14.07
N LEU A 191 -1.60 -30.67 -13.13
CA LEU A 191 -0.29 -30.02 -13.24
C LEU A 191 0.64 -30.74 -14.22
N GLU A 192 1.70 -30.05 -14.65
CA GLU A 192 2.68 -30.61 -15.60
C GLU A 192 3.51 -31.74 -14.94
N TYR A 193 3.79 -31.62 -13.64
CA TYR A 193 4.65 -32.54 -12.91
C TYR A 193 3.83 -33.43 -11.94
N PRO A 194 3.82 -34.77 -12.13
CA PRO A 194 3.01 -35.67 -11.30
C PRO A 194 3.33 -35.61 -9.79
N GLU A 195 4.58 -35.38 -9.39
CA GLU A 195 4.90 -35.20 -7.97
C GLU A 195 4.26 -33.95 -7.35
N ASN A 196 4.10 -32.88 -8.12
CA ASN A 196 3.46 -31.66 -7.68
C ASN A 196 1.94 -31.79 -7.67
N GLN A 197 1.38 -32.56 -8.60
CA GLN A 197 -0.03 -32.96 -8.55
C GLN A 197 -0.36 -33.69 -7.24
N ARG A 198 0.47 -34.67 -6.84
CA ARG A 198 0.30 -35.37 -5.55
C ARG A 198 0.44 -34.45 -4.34
N TYR A 199 1.37 -33.49 -4.42
CA TYR A 199 1.56 -32.50 -3.36
C TYR A 199 0.36 -31.56 -3.22
N LEU A 200 -0.19 -31.09 -4.34
CA LEU A 200 -1.41 -30.30 -4.39
C LEU A 200 -2.59 -31.08 -3.79
N GLU A 201 -2.79 -32.33 -4.21
CA GLU A 201 -3.86 -33.19 -3.70
C GLU A 201 -3.75 -33.38 -2.19
N LYS A 202 -2.52 -33.57 -1.66
CA LYS A 202 -2.27 -33.64 -0.21
C LYS A 202 -2.67 -32.34 0.50
N ALA A 203 -2.28 -31.18 -0.04
CA ALA A 203 -2.63 -29.88 0.51
C ALA A 203 -4.16 -29.61 0.47
N GLN A 204 -4.83 -29.98 -0.63
CA GLN A 204 -6.29 -29.88 -0.75
C GLN A 204 -7.01 -30.83 0.21
N GLN A 205 -6.53 -32.06 0.37
CA GLN A 205 -7.06 -33.00 1.38
C GLN A 205 -6.90 -32.44 2.79
N SER A 206 -5.75 -31.84 3.12
CA SER A 206 -5.56 -31.16 4.39
C SER A 206 -6.52 -29.99 4.56
N ALA A 207 -6.80 -29.21 3.52
CA ALA A 207 -7.77 -28.13 3.56
C ALA A 207 -9.18 -28.64 3.87
N VAL A 208 -9.63 -29.69 3.17
CA VAL A 208 -10.92 -30.35 3.44
C VAL A 208 -10.96 -30.87 4.88
N ALA A 209 -9.94 -31.62 5.31
CA ALA A 209 -9.89 -32.16 6.67
C ALA A 209 -9.91 -31.07 7.75
N PHE A 210 -9.28 -29.93 7.51
CA PHE A 210 -9.34 -28.78 8.41
C PHE A 210 -10.76 -28.17 8.49
N LEU A 211 -11.43 -27.97 7.35
CA LEU A 211 -12.79 -27.43 7.30
C LEU A 211 -13.81 -28.39 7.94
N GLU A 212 -13.69 -29.69 7.68
CA GLU A 212 -14.55 -30.69 8.31
C GLU A 212 -14.25 -30.86 9.81
N GLY A 213 -12.97 -30.98 10.16
CA GLY A 213 -12.54 -31.26 11.53
C GLY A 213 -12.79 -30.08 12.47
N THR A 214 -12.27 -28.91 12.08
CA THR A 214 -12.26 -27.68 12.90
C THR A 214 -13.59 -26.95 12.83
N PHE A 215 -14.20 -26.87 11.63
CA PHE A 215 -15.42 -26.09 11.42
C PHE A 215 -16.68 -26.93 11.28
N LYS A 216 -16.57 -28.26 11.36
CA LYS A 216 -17.71 -29.19 11.23
C LYS A 216 -18.50 -28.96 9.95
N MET A 217 -17.84 -28.50 8.89
CA MET A 217 -18.44 -28.36 7.57
C MET A 217 -18.71 -29.75 6.96
N THR A 218 -19.80 -29.89 6.20
CA THR A 218 -20.05 -31.09 5.41
C THR A 218 -19.45 -30.91 4.01
N GLN A 219 -19.38 -32.00 3.24
CA GLN A 219 -18.97 -31.95 1.84
C GLN A 219 -19.87 -31.01 0.99
N GLU A 220 -21.16 -30.93 1.30
CA GLU A 220 -22.08 -30.00 0.63
C GLU A 220 -21.73 -28.53 0.96
N ASP A 221 -21.40 -28.24 2.23
CA ASP A 221 -20.97 -26.90 2.62
C ASP A 221 -19.65 -26.51 1.96
N ILE A 222 -18.70 -27.44 1.86
CA ILE A 222 -17.40 -27.19 1.21
C ILE A 222 -17.60 -26.96 -0.29
N THR A 223 -18.48 -27.73 -0.94
CA THR A 223 -18.83 -27.50 -2.35
C THR A 223 -19.43 -26.10 -2.54
N ARG A 224 -20.39 -25.72 -1.69
CA ARG A 224 -20.97 -24.36 -1.69
C ARG A 224 -19.92 -23.30 -1.40
N LEU A 225 -18.99 -23.56 -0.48
CA LEU A 225 -17.90 -22.66 -0.14
C LEU A 225 -17.02 -22.41 -1.35
N VAL A 226 -16.62 -23.43 -2.12
CA VAL A 226 -15.76 -23.25 -3.31
C VAL A 226 -16.38 -22.28 -4.32
N ASP A 227 -17.71 -22.33 -4.50
CA ASP A 227 -18.40 -21.46 -5.45
C ASP A 227 -18.72 -20.07 -4.90
N ALA A 228 -18.70 -19.89 -3.58
CA ALA A 228 -19.11 -18.66 -2.90
C ALA A 228 -18.26 -17.43 -3.26
N ASN A 229 -18.86 -16.25 -3.06
CA ASN A 229 -18.17 -14.96 -3.07
C ASN A 229 -17.94 -14.48 -1.64
N LEU A 230 -16.77 -14.79 -1.06
CA LEU A 230 -16.45 -14.43 0.33
C LEU A 230 -16.17 -12.94 0.57
N TYR A 231 -16.45 -12.07 -0.40
CA TYR A 231 -16.45 -10.61 -0.22
C TYR A 231 -17.87 -10.02 -0.18
N SER A 232 -18.88 -10.87 -0.01
CA SER A 232 -20.30 -10.50 0.11
C SER A 232 -20.92 -11.07 1.38
N ASP A 233 -22.23 -10.89 1.53
CA ASP A 233 -23.04 -11.44 2.63
C ASP A 233 -22.87 -12.96 2.80
N GLU A 234 -22.46 -13.68 1.74
CA GLU A 234 -22.18 -15.12 1.79
C GLU A 234 -21.07 -15.47 2.78
N GLU A 235 -20.07 -14.60 2.98
CA GLU A 235 -19.03 -14.81 4.00
C GLU A 235 -19.64 -14.91 5.40
N GLN A 236 -20.56 -14.00 5.72
CA GLN A 236 -21.22 -13.95 7.02
C GLN A 236 -22.11 -15.18 7.23
N ASP A 237 -22.79 -15.65 6.19
CA ASP A 237 -23.56 -16.90 6.24
C ASP A 237 -22.69 -18.10 6.59
N PHE A 238 -21.47 -18.18 6.03
CA PHE A 238 -20.53 -19.26 6.38
C PHE A 238 -19.98 -19.10 7.80
N ILE A 239 -19.60 -17.89 8.22
CA ILE A 239 -19.12 -17.66 9.59
C ILE A 239 -20.19 -18.07 10.60
N LYS A 240 -21.44 -17.63 10.38
CA LYS A 240 -22.57 -18.00 11.23
C LYS A 240 -22.79 -19.51 11.27
N LEU A 241 -22.77 -20.17 10.12
CA LEU A 241 -22.88 -21.63 10.03
C LEU A 241 -21.80 -22.35 10.85
N VAL A 242 -20.55 -21.89 10.76
CA VAL A 242 -19.44 -22.45 11.54
C VAL A 242 -19.66 -22.22 13.04
N CYS A 243 -20.05 -21.01 13.44
CA CYS A 243 -20.32 -20.69 14.84
C CYS A 243 -21.44 -21.56 15.42
N GLU A 244 -22.57 -21.71 14.70
CA GLU A 244 -23.70 -22.54 15.13
C GLU A 244 -23.30 -24.00 15.34
N ARG A 245 -22.49 -24.58 14.43
CA ARG A 245 -22.07 -25.98 14.53
C ARG A 245 -21.01 -26.23 15.60
N ARG A 246 -20.19 -25.22 15.90
CA ARG A 246 -19.17 -25.29 16.95
C ARG A 246 -19.70 -24.91 18.32
N GLY A 247 -20.88 -24.29 18.38
CA GLY A 247 -21.39 -23.68 19.61
C GLY A 247 -20.59 -22.43 20.01
N TRP A 248 -19.98 -21.75 19.04
CA TRP A 248 -19.30 -20.48 19.25
C TRP A 248 -20.31 -19.32 19.18
N GLU A 249 -20.04 -18.27 19.94
CA GLU A 249 -20.88 -17.06 19.96
C GLU A 249 -20.71 -16.27 18.67
N TYR A 250 -21.79 -15.98 17.98
CA TYR A 250 -21.75 -15.14 16.78
C TYR A 250 -22.01 -13.69 17.15
N GLU A 251 -21.07 -12.80 16.83
CA GLU A 251 -21.21 -11.35 16.96
C GLU A 251 -21.26 -10.74 15.56
N GLU A 252 -22.36 -10.04 15.24
CA GLU A 252 -22.43 -9.22 14.03
C GLU A 252 -21.44 -8.05 14.17
N ASN A 253 -20.53 -7.91 13.21
CA ASN A 253 -19.63 -6.75 13.10
C ASN A 253 -20.34 -5.56 12.45
#